data_AF-A0A2W6NP15-F1
#
_entry.id   AF-A0A2W6NP15-F1
#
_cell.length_a   1.000
_cell.length_b   1.000
_cell.length_c   1.000
_cell.angle_alpha   90.00
_cell.angle_beta   90.00
_cell.angle_gamma   90.00
#
_symmetry.space_group_name_H-M   'P 1'
#
loop_
_entity.id
_entity.type
_entity.pdbx_description
1 polymer ?
#
loop_
_entity_poly.entity_id
_entity_poly.type
_entity_poly.pdbx_seq_one_letter_code
_entity_poly.pdbx_strand_id
1 'polypeptide(L)'
;MTTDVASLTSNAGTIKSLIDAKDKLYKSVLALAKDNGISVNHNNNKSKGSGTLSGIIKQLQEKGFEEASVNLFDIETCAGMSQVADISNESIFKQLQFDENDYSAMLIEQREIITDLNNKVSKYEEEIRLLKKELLKFTNKNI
;
A
#
# COMPACT_ATOMS: atom_id res chain seq x y z
N MET A 1 42.64 -35.41 -47.28
CA MET A 1 41.33 -35.09 -46.66
C MET A 1 40.83 -36.18 -45.69
N THR A 2 41.63 -37.19 -45.33
CA THR A 2 41.21 -38.31 -44.46
C THR A 2 41.56 -38.10 -42.98
N THR A 3 42.51 -37.23 -42.67
CA THR A 3 42.97 -36.95 -41.31
C THR A 3 41.93 -36.23 -40.45
N ASP A 4 41.08 -35.38 -41.07
CA ASP A 4 40.02 -34.64 -40.38
C ASP A 4 38.82 -35.51 -39.97
N VAL A 5 38.50 -36.53 -40.76
CA VAL A 5 37.41 -37.47 -40.44
C VAL A 5 37.84 -38.40 -39.30
N ALA A 6 39.12 -38.81 -39.30
CA ALA A 6 39.69 -39.62 -38.23
C ALA A 6 39.78 -38.86 -36.90
N SER A 7 40.18 -37.58 -36.93
CA SER A 7 40.23 -36.71 -35.74
C SER A 7 38.83 -36.42 -35.18
N LEU A 8 37.84 -36.19 -36.03
CA LEU A 8 36.44 -36.01 -35.63
C LEU A 8 35.86 -37.28 -34.98
N THR A 9 36.15 -38.45 -35.54
CA THR A 9 35.68 -39.74 -35.01
C THR A 9 36.33 -40.05 -33.67
N SER A 10 37.63 -39.77 -33.50
CA SER A 10 38.34 -39.91 -32.23
C SER A 10 37.82 -38.95 -31.16
N ASN A 11 37.39 -37.75 -31.54
CA ASN A 11 36.93 -36.71 -30.62
C ASN A 11 35.42 -36.75 -30.35
N ALA A 12 34.64 -37.53 -31.11
CA ALA A 12 33.19 -37.61 -30.99
C ALA A 12 32.71 -38.06 -29.59
N GLY A 13 33.43 -38.99 -28.95
CA GLY A 13 33.14 -39.42 -27.58
C GLY A 13 33.37 -38.30 -26.55
N THR A 14 34.43 -37.53 -26.73
CA THR A 14 34.76 -36.36 -25.90
C THR A 14 33.73 -35.25 -26.09
N ILE A 15 33.36 -34.96 -27.33
CA ILE A 15 32.31 -33.97 -27.66
C ILE A 15 30.98 -34.37 -27.02
N LYS A 16 30.58 -35.64 -27.11
CA LYS A 16 29.37 -36.14 -26.45
C LYS A 16 29.44 -35.97 -24.93
N SER A 17 30.59 -36.28 -24.33
CA SER A 17 30.81 -36.11 -22.89
C SER A 17 30.72 -34.64 -22.46
N LEU A 18 31.23 -33.71 -23.28
CA LEU A 18 31.10 -32.28 -23.06
C LEU A 18 29.65 -31.80 -23.18
N ILE A 19 28.90 -32.29 -24.16
CA ILE A 19 27.47 -31.99 -24.33
C ILE A 19 26.67 -32.48 -23.11
N ASP A 20 26.91 -33.72 -22.68
CA ASP A 20 26.26 -34.31 -21.50
C ASP A 20 26.60 -33.54 -20.22
N ALA A 21 27.86 -33.10 -20.08
CA ALA A 21 28.29 -32.28 -18.95
C ALA A 21 27.62 -30.90 -18.96
N LYS A 22 27.53 -30.24 -20.12
CA LYS A 22 26.83 -28.96 -20.29
C LYS A 22 25.35 -29.09 -19.94
N ASP A 23 24.69 -30.16 -20.35
CA ASP A 23 23.26 -30.36 -20.05
C ASP A 23 23.01 -30.66 -18.57
N LYS A 24 23.92 -31.39 -17.91
CA LYS A 24 23.88 -31.57 -16.45
C LYS A 24 24.09 -30.25 -15.70
N LEU A 25 25.05 -29.44 -16.13
CA LEU A 25 25.29 -28.12 -15.55
C LEU A 25 24.08 -27.21 -15.74
N TYR A 26 23.48 -27.18 -16.94
CA TYR A 26 22.30 -26.39 -17.22
C TYR A 26 21.10 -26.80 -16.35
N LYS A 27 20.88 -28.11 -16.17
CA LYS A 27 19.85 -28.64 -15.25
C LYS A 27 20.13 -28.25 -13.80
N SER A 28 21.38 -28.31 -13.36
CA SER A 28 21.79 -27.92 -12.01
C SER A 28 21.57 -26.43 -11.76
N VAL A 29 21.96 -25.57 -12.71
CA VAL A 29 21.74 -24.11 -12.64
C VAL A 29 20.25 -23.77 -12.62
N LEU A 30 19.43 -24.43 -13.43
CA LEU A 30 17.97 -24.25 -13.41
C LEU A 30 17.36 -24.71 -12.08
N ALA A 31 17.81 -25.84 -11.53
CA ALA A 31 17.38 -26.33 -10.22
C ALA A 31 17.76 -25.33 -9.12
N LEU A 32 19.00 -24.84 -9.10
CA LEU A 32 19.45 -23.81 -8.15
C LEU A 32 18.67 -22.50 -8.30
N ALA A 33 18.37 -22.06 -9.52
CA ALA A 33 17.56 -20.87 -9.75
C ALA A 33 16.09 -21.05 -9.33
N LYS A 34 15.57 -22.29 -9.41
CA LYS A 34 14.23 -22.65 -8.93
C LYS A 34 14.18 -22.67 -7.40
N ASP A 35 15.12 -23.37 -6.76
CA ASP A 35 15.19 -23.53 -5.30
C ASP A 35 15.46 -22.19 -4.59
N ASN A 36 16.29 -21.33 -5.17
CA ASN A 36 16.56 -20.00 -4.63
C ASN A 36 15.53 -18.95 -5.08
N GLY A 37 14.49 -19.33 -5.82
CA GLY A 37 13.41 -18.43 -6.24
C GLY A 37 13.88 -17.25 -7.11
N ILE A 38 14.92 -17.44 -7.91
CA ILE A 38 15.42 -16.44 -8.87
C ILE A 38 14.66 -16.56 -10.21
N SER A 39 14.16 -17.77 -10.53
CA SER A 39 13.37 -17.98 -11.74
C SER A 39 12.08 -17.17 -11.70
N VAL A 40 11.67 -16.62 -12.85
CA VAL A 40 10.44 -15.83 -13.01
C VAL A 40 9.20 -16.55 -12.45
N ASN A 41 9.15 -17.88 -12.57
CA ASN A 41 8.03 -18.72 -12.14
C ASN A 41 8.06 -19.11 -10.66
N HIS A 42 9.21 -18.97 -9.97
CA HIS A 42 9.39 -19.37 -8.57
C HIS A 42 9.85 -18.21 -7.70
N ASN A 43 9.64 -16.97 -8.16
CA ASN A 43 10.08 -15.78 -7.45
C ASN A 43 9.26 -15.54 -6.17
N ASN A 44 9.78 -16.04 -5.05
CA ASN A 44 9.21 -15.91 -3.72
C ASN A 44 9.12 -14.46 -3.22
N ASN A 45 9.69 -13.47 -3.91
CA ASN A 45 9.51 -12.06 -3.55
C ASN A 45 8.25 -11.42 -4.16
N LYS A 46 7.61 -12.04 -5.17
CA LYS A 46 6.37 -11.49 -5.75
C LYS A 46 5.11 -11.78 -4.91
N SER A 47 5.13 -12.80 -4.05
CA SER A 47 3.96 -13.19 -3.24
C SER A 47 3.98 -12.68 -1.80
N LYS A 48 5.12 -12.21 -1.29
CA LYS A 48 5.23 -11.69 0.07
C LYS A 48 4.39 -10.42 0.21
N GLY A 49 3.30 -10.53 0.95
CA GLY A 49 2.35 -9.43 1.16
C GLY A 49 1.21 -9.36 0.15
N SER A 50 1.25 -10.11 -0.97
CA SER A 50 0.18 -10.07 -1.99
C SER A 50 -1.18 -10.53 -1.44
N GLY A 51 -1.19 -11.46 -0.48
CA GLY A 51 -2.39 -11.93 0.20
C GLY A 51 -2.82 -11.11 1.43
N THR A 52 -2.10 -10.05 1.81
CA THR A 52 -2.52 -9.18 2.93
C THR A 52 -3.48 -8.12 2.42
N LEU A 53 -4.32 -7.58 3.31
CA LEU A 53 -5.23 -6.49 2.98
C LEU A 53 -4.49 -5.31 2.32
N SER A 54 -3.34 -4.91 2.88
CA SER A 54 -2.49 -3.85 2.32
C SER A 54 -1.95 -4.17 0.93
N GLY A 55 -1.59 -5.43 0.66
CA GLY A 55 -1.13 -5.85 -0.66
C GLY A 55 -2.26 -5.89 -1.70
N ILE A 56 -3.48 -6.27 -1.29
CA ILE A 56 -4.67 -6.24 -2.15
C ILE A 56 -5.06 -4.79 -2.47
N ILE A 57 -5.10 -3.91 -1.46
CA ILE A 57 -5.36 -2.47 -1.64
C ILE A 57 -4.35 -1.86 -2.61
N LYS A 58 -3.05 -2.12 -2.41
CA LYS A 58 -2.00 -1.63 -3.30
C LYS A 58 -2.18 -2.10 -4.75
N GLN A 59 -2.53 -3.37 -4.96
CA GLN A 59 -2.80 -3.90 -6.31
C GLN A 59 -4.02 -3.26 -6.98
N LEU A 60 -5.07 -2.96 -6.22
CA LEU A 60 -6.26 -2.29 -6.74
C LEU A 60 -5.95 -0.83 -7.10
N GLN A 61 -5.17 -0.12 -6.27
CA GLN A 61 -4.65 1.22 -6.57
C GLN A 61 -3.78 1.23 -7.83
N GLU A 62 -2.83 0.30 -7.96
CA GLU A 62 -1.98 0.17 -9.16
C GLU A 62 -2.78 -0.12 -10.44
N LYS A 63 -3.96 -0.75 -10.31
CA LYS A 63 -4.90 -1.00 -11.42
C LYS A 63 -5.85 0.16 -11.71
N GLY A 64 -5.76 1.26 -10.95
CA GLY A 64 -6.57 2.46 -11.15
C GLY A 64 -7.98 2.39 -10.58
N PHE A 65 -8.26 1.48 -9.65
CA PHE A 65 -9.52 1.48 -8.90
C PHE A 65 -9.44 2.52 -7.78
N GLU A 66 -10.12 3.65 -7.98
CA GLU A 66 -10.10 4.76 -7.04
C GLU A 66 -10.82 4.41 -5.72
N GLU A 67 -11.77 3.47 -5.76
CA GLU A 67 -12.47 2.92 -4.59
C GLU A 67 -11.54 2.13 -3.65
N ALA A 68 -10.38 1.69 -4.15
CA ALA A 68 -9.35 1.10 -3.31
C ALA A 68 -8.45 2.13 -2.64
N SER A 69 -8.53 3.40 -3.04
CA SER A 69 -7.89 4.47 -2.31
C SER A 69 -8.60 4.62 -0.98
N VAL A 70 -7.86 4.35 0.10
CA VAL A 70 -8.36 4.47 1.45
C VAL A 70 -8.76 5.92 1.69
N ASN A 71 -10.07 6.16 1.82
CA ASN A 71 -10.56 7.43 2.33
C ASN A 71 -10.36 7.43 3.84
N LEU A 72 -9.26 8.03 4.29
CA LEU A 72 -8.90 8.08 5.71
C LEU A 72 -10.00 8.77 6.54
N PHE A 73 -10.68 9.76 5.95
CA PHE A 73 -11.81 10.43 6.59
C PHE A 73 -12.92 9.42 6.92
N ASP A 74 -13.35 8.59 5.96
CA ASP A 74 -14.43 7.62 6.18
C ASP A 74 -14.06 6.58 7.24
N ILE A 75 -12.79 6.18 7.32
CA ILE A 75 -12.30 5.26 8.36
C ILE A 75 -12.36 5.93 9.73
N GLU A 76 -11.85 7.15 9.85
CA GLU A 76 -11.80 7.88 11.11
C GLU A 76 -13.20 8.27 11.60
N THR A 77 -14.13 8.57 10.70
CA THR A 77 -15.51 8.96 11.04
C THR A 77 -16.50 7.80 11.06
N CYS A 78 -16.04 6.55 10.91
CA CYS A 78 -16.95 5.40 10.89
C CYS A 78 -17.61 5.16 12.27
N ALA A 79 -18.79 4.54 12.26
CA ALA A 79 -19.57 4.27 13.48
C ALA A 79 -18.81 3.45 14.53
N GLY A 80 -17.96 2.51 14.10
CA GLY A 80 -17.13 1.72 15.01
C GLY A 80 -16.09 2.56 15.75
N MET A 81 -15.44 3.51 15.05
CA MET A 81 -14.50 4.43 15.67
C MET A 81 -15.20 5.36 16.67
N SER A 82 -16.38 5.88 16.31
CA SER A 82 -17.22 6.68 17.21
C SER A 82 -17.57 5.90 18.48
N GLN A 83 -18.01 4.65 18.33
CA GLN A 83 -18.38 3.81 19.48
C GLN A 83 -17.20 3.59 20.44
N VAL A 84 -16.00 3.32 19.90
CA VAL A 84 -14.80 3.16 20.72
C VAL A 84 -14.43 4.45 21.43
N ALA A 85 -14.50 5.60 20.74
CA ALA A 85 -14.24 6.90 21.33
C ALA A 85 -15.22 7.22 22.47
N ASP A 86 -16.52 6.94 22.29
CA ASP A 86 -17.55 7.17 23.31
C ASP A 86 -17.30 6.32 24.56
N ILE A 87 -17.04 5.02 24.39
CA ILE A 87 -16.74 4.09 25.50
C ILE A 87 -15.47 4.53 26.24
N SER A 88 -14.44 4.96 25.48
CA SER A 88 -13.18 5.45 26.04
C SER A 88 -13.41 6.70 26.89
N ASN A 89 -14.12 7.69 26.35
CA ASN A 89 -14.43 8.93 27.06
C ASN A 89 -15.26 8.67 28.32
N GLU A 90 -16.31 7.85 28.23
CA GLU A 90 -17.13 7.49 29.38
C GLU A 90 -16.30 6.82 30.49
N SER A 91 -15.37 5.94 30.10
CA SER A 91 -14.47 5.26 31.05
C SER A 91 -13.52 6.24 31.73
N ILE A 92 -12.99 7.22 30.99
CA ILE A 92 -12.13 8.29 31.51
C ILE A 92 -12.91 9.14 32.51
N PHE A 93 -14.11 9.59 32.15
CA PHE A 93 -14.97 10.39 33.03
C PHE A 93 -15.37 9.65 34.32
N LYS A 94 -15.61 8.33 34.25
CA LYS A 94 -15.91 7.53 35.44
C LYS A 94 -14.72 7.38 36.40
N GLN A 95 -13.49 7.36 35.86
CA GLN A 95 -12.27 7.17 36.66
C GLN A 95 -11.77 8.49 37.26
N LEU A 96 -11.95 9.60 36.55
CA LEU A 96 -11.56 10.92 37.02
C LEU A 96 -12.64 11.50 37.95
N GLN A 97 -12.30 11.66 39.23
CA GLN A 97 -13.17 12.34 40.20
C GLN A 97 -13.03 13.85 40.06
N PHE A 98 -13.59 14.41 38.98
CA PHE A 98 -13.52 15.85 38.71
C PHE A 98 -14.21 16.67 39.80
N ASP A 99 -13.56 17.76 40.21
CA ASP A 99 -14.14 18.76 41.10
C ASP A 99 -14.76 19.94 40.31
N GLU A 100 -15.45 20.86 41.00
CA GLU A 100 -16.10 22.01 40.36
C GLU A 100 -15.12 22.95 39.63
N ASN A 101 -13.86 23.02 40.08
CA ASN A 101 -12.85 23.84 39.42
C ASN A 101 -12.37 23.18 38.12
N ASP A 102 -12.21 21.85 38.11
CA ASP A 102 -11.87 21.08 36.91
C ASP A 102 -12.92 21.26 35.82
N TYR A 103 -14.20 21.19 36.17
CA TYR A 103 -15.30 21.46 35.23
C TYR A 103 -15.26 22.90 34.70
N SER A 104 -14.97 23.87 35.58
CA SER A 104 -14.88 25.28 35.17
C SER A 104 -13.74 25.51 34.19
N ALA A 105 -12.57 24.92 34.43
CA ALA A 105 -11.43 24.99 33.52
C ALA A 105 -11.73 24.31 32.17
N MET A 106 -12.34 23.11 32.21
CA MET A 106 -12.74 22.36 31.02
C MET A 106 -13.72 23.16 30.15
N LEU A 107 -14.69 23.85 30.76
CA LEU A 107 -15.64 24.70 30.03
C LEU A 107 -14.98 25.89 29.34
N ILE A 108 -13.97 26.50 29.99
CA ILE A 108 -13.20 27.61 29.38
C ILE A 108 -12.43 27.09 28.16
N GLU A 109 -11.70 25.99 28.31
CA GLU A 109 -10.94 25.38 27.23
C GLU A 109 -11.85 24.95 26.06
N GLN A 110 -12.97 24.29 26.36
CA GLN A 110 -13.96 23.91 25.36
C GLN A 110 -14.48 25.13 24.58
N ARG A 111 -14.72 26.26 25.25
CA ARG A 111 -15.17 27.49 24.60
C ARG A 111 -14.13 28.05 23.64
N GLU A 112 -12.86 28.02 24.01
CA GLU A 112 -11.75 28.43 23.14
C GLU A 112 -11.65 27.52 21.91
N ILE A 113 -11.68 26.20 22.11
CA ILE A 113 -11.64 25.20 21.04
C ILE A 113 -12.83 25.38 20.08
N ILE A 114 -14.05 25.51 20.61
CA ILE A 114 -15.26 25.71 19.79
C ILE A 114 -15.13 27.00 18.96
N THR A 115 -14.59 28.07 19.54
CA THR A 115 -14.39 29.33 18.82
C THR A 115 -13.39 29.17 17.68
N ASP A 116 -12.26 28.50 17.93
CA ASP A 116 -11.25 28.22 16.89
C ASP A 116 -11.80 27.32 15.78
N LEU A 117 -12.55 26.26 16.13
CA LEU A 117 -13.21 25.38 15.17
C LEU A 117 -14.22 26.14 14.31
N ASN A 118 -15.05 27.00 14.90
CA ASN A 118 -16.00 27.83 14.15
C ASN A 118 -15.30 28.77 13.16
N ASN A 119 -14.16 29.35 13.56
CA ASN A 119 -13.36 30.19 12.66
C ASN A 119 -12.77 29.38 11.51
N LYS A 120 -12.24 28.19 11.78
CA LYS A 120 -11.72 27.27 10.75
C LYS A 120 -12.82 26.81 9.79
N VAL A 121 -13.98 26.42 10.29
CA VAL A 121 -15.14 26.03 9.48
C VAL A 121 -15.54 27.17 8.56
N SER A 122 -15.73 28.39 9.10
CA SER A 122 -16.09 29.56 8.31
C SER A 122 -15.08 29.86 7.20
N LYS A 123 -13.78 29.71 7.49
CA LYS A 123 -12.71 29.88 6.51
C LYS A 123 -12.77 28.82 5.41
N TYR A 124 -12.89 27.54 5.77
CA TYR A 124 -12.94 26.45 4.80
C TYR A 124 -14.22 26.49 3.94
N GLU A 125 -15.36 26.90 4.51
CA GLU A 125 -16.60 27.10 3.74
C GLU A 125 -16.42 28.16 2.65
N GLU A 126 -15.76 29.28 2.97
CA GLU A 126 -15.45 30.32 1.99
C GLU A 126 -14.44 29.86 0.94
N GLU A 127 -13.39 29.14 1.34
CA GLU A 127 -12.42 28.55 0.41
C GLU A 127 -13.10 27.58 -0.57
N ILE A 128 -13.98 26.69 -0.06
CA ILE A 128 -14.77 25.77 -0.89
C ILE A 128 -15.66 26.54 -1.87
N ARG A 129 -16.30 27.63 -1.42
CA ARG A 129 -17.14 28.47 -2.28
C ARG A 129 -16.32 29.09 -3.42
N LEU A 130 -15.12 29.59 -3.13
CA LEU A 130 -14.21 30.15 -4.14
C LEU A 130 -13.73 29.09 -5.13
N LEU A 131 -13.30 27.92 -4.64
CA LEU A 131 -12.87 26.79 -5.47
C LEU A 131 -13.99 26.32 -6.42
N LYS A 132 -15.23 26.19 -5.92
CA LYS A 132 -16.40 25.84 -6.75
C LYS A 132 -16.65 26.89 -7.85
N LYS A 133 -16.48 28.18 -7.54
CA LYS A 133 -16.62 29.26 -8.53
C LYS A 133 -15.53 29.20 -9.60
N GLU A 134 -14.29 28.89 -9.22
CA GLU A 134 -13.20 28.70 -10.17
C GLU A 134 -13.42 27.48 -11.07
N LEU A 135 -13.79 26.35 -10.48
CA LEU A 135 -14.10 25.12 -11.21
C LEU A 135 -15.18 25.37 -12.28
N LEU A 136 -16.25 26.10 -11.93
CA LEU A 136 -17.30 26.46 -12.87
C LEU A 136 -16.80 27.36 -14.01
N LYS A 137 -15.87 28.30 -13.74
CA LYS A 137 -15.24 29.11 -14.81
C LYS A 137 -14.42 28.24 -15.75
N PHE A 138 -13.67 27.27 -15.23
CA PHE A 138 -12.88 26.35 -16.06
C PHE A 138 -13.77 25.48 -16.94
N THR A 139 -14.85 24.91 -16.38
CA THR A 139 -15.81 24.11 -17.15
C THR A 139 -16.45 24.93 -18.28
N ASN A 140 -16.86 26.16 -18.00
CA ASN A 140 -17.47 27.04 -19.01
C ASN A 140 -16.51 27.55 -20.09
N LYS A 141 -15.19 27.45 -19.87
CA LYS A 141 -14.17 27.87 -20.84
C LYS A 141 -13.74 26.74 -21.79
N ASN A 142 -14.14 25.50 -21.49
CA ASN A 142 -13.88 24.29 -22.28
C ASN A 142 -15.09 23.87 -23.14
N ILE A 143 -16.07 24.76 -23.29
CA ILE A 143 -17.17 24.70 -24.28
C ILE A 143 -16.93 25.83 -25.29
#